data_AF-A0A2E0H789-F1
#
_entry.id   AF-A0A2E0H789-F1
#
_cell.length_a   1.000
_cell.length_b   1.000
_cell.length_c   1.000
_cell.angle_alpha   90.00
_cell.angle_beta   90.00
_cell.angle_gamma   90.00
#
_symmetry.space_group_name_H-M   'P 1'
#
loop_
_entity.id
_entity.type
_entity.pdbx_description
1 polymer ?
#
loop_
_entity_poly.entity_id
_entity_poly.type
_entity_poly.pdbx_seq_one_letter_code
_entity_poly.pdbx_strand_id
1 'polypeptide(L)' 'MGILVLYMVKYHNDQKAAMLTSDEQRDRAEVHKKAITDFGGIPIAQYGSYGEYDMVYIYEMPDEKSLAAN' A
#
# COMPACT_ATOMS: atom_id res chain seq x y z
N MET A 1 8.34 -6.97 19.39
CA MET A 1 7.86 -7.81 18.27
C MET A 1 6.89 -6.95 17.51
N GLY A 2 7.16 -6.65 16.24
CA GLY A 2 6.22 -5.91 15.42
C GLY A 2 5.08 -6.79 14.93
N ILE A 3 4.13 -6.16 14.25
CA ILE A 3 2.89 -6.77 13.76
C ILE A 3 2.97 -6.82 12.25
N LEU A 4 2.74 -8.01 11.69
CA LEU A 4 2.61 -8.17 10.25
C LEU A 4 1.24 -7.70 9.79
N VAL A 5 1.23 -6.76 8.84
CA VAL A 5 0.02 -6.18 8.29
C VAL A 5 -0.08 -6.52 6.81
N LEU A 6 -1.25 -7.01 6.41
CA LEU A 6 -1.63 -7.22 5.03
C LEU A 6 -2.50 -6.05 4.57
N TYR A 7 -2.03 -5.28 3.59
CA TYR A 7 -2.76 -4.16 3.01
C TYR A 7 -3.09 -4.45 1.55
N MET A 8 -4.38 -4.45 1.25
CA MET A 8 -4.91 -4.86 -0.05
C MET A 8 -5.61 -3.66 -0.69
N VAL A 9 -5.19 -3.31 -1.91
CA VAL A 9 -5.70 -2.15 -2.63
C VAL A 9 -6.50 -2.61 -3.84
N LYS A 10 -7.73 -2.11 -3.92
CA LYS A 10 -8.61 -2.28 -5.08
C LYS A 10 -8.90 -0.91 -5.65
N TYR A 11 -8.51 -0.69 -6.91
CA TYR A 11 -8.74 0.57 -7.58
C TYR A 11 -10.08 0.56 -8.28
N HIS A 12 -10.90 1.56 -7.97
CA HIS A 12 -12.14 1.83 -8.69
C HIS A 12 -11.86 2.61 -9.99
N ASN A 13 -12.82 2.59 -10.92
CA ASN A 13 -12.66 3.10 -12.29
C ASN A 13 -12.13 4.55 -12.37
N ASP A 14 -12.56 5.42 -11.46
CA ASP A 14 -12.15 6.83 -11.46
C ASP A 14 -10.67 7.00 -11.06
N GLN A 15 -10.19 6.18 -10.12
CA GLN A 15 -8.76 6.14 -9.76
C GLN A 15 -7.93 5.49 -10.87
N LYS A 16 -8.46 4.48 -11.57
CA LYS A 16 -7.79 3.89 -12.74
C LYS A 16 -7.60 4.92 -13.86
N ALA A 17 -8.56 5.81 -14.07
CA ALA A 17 -8.46 6.89 -15.05
C ALA A 17 -7.39 7.92 -14.66
N ALA A 18 -7.35 8.36 -13.40
CA ALA A 18 -6.34 9.30 -12.90
C ALA A 18 -4.90 8.73 -13.03
N MET A 19 -4.73 7.43 -12.82
CA MET A 19 -3.44 6.72 -12.95
C MET A 19 -2.91 6.64 -14.38
N LEU A 20 -3.77 6.79 -15.39
CA LEU A 20 -3.33 6.84 -16.79
C LEU A 20 -2.78 8.23 -17.16
N THR A 21 -3.15 9.26 -16.40
CA THR A 21 -2.90 10.68 -16.72
C THR A 21 -1.83 11.34 -15.87
N SER A 22 -1.41 10.75 -14.74
CA SER A 22 -0.41 11.32 -13.85
C SER A 22 0.84 10.43 -13.78
N ASP A 23 1.98 10.96 -14.21
CA ASP A 23 3.26 10.24 -14.18
C ASP A 23 3.73 9.92 -12.75
N GLU A 24 3.33 10.71 -11.74
CA GLU A 24 3.62 10.43 -10.31
C GLU A 24 2.78 9.26 -9.76
N GLN A 25 1.57 9.05 -10.29
CA GLN A 25 0.71 7.93 -9.87
C GLN A 25 0.95 6.64 -10.66
N ARG A 26 1.83 6.69 -11.66
CA ARG A 26 2.17 5.55 -12.51
C ARG A 26 2.92 4.47 -11.74
N ASP A 27 3.79 4.89 -10.81
CA ASP A 27 4.54 3.99 -9.95
C ASP A 27 3.79 3.72 -8.62
N ARG A 28 2.67 2.99 -8.78
CA ARG A 28 1.75 2.63 -7.68
C ARG A 28 2.45 1.95 -6.51
N ALA A 29 3.53 1.22 -6.78
CA ALA A 29 4.34 0.57 -5.78
C ALA A 29 5.00 1.59 -4.85
N GLU A 30 5.64 2.60 -5.42
CA GLU A 30 6.39 3.61 -4.66
C GLU A 30 5.46 4.54 -3.87
N VAL A 31 4.29 4.91 -4.40
CA VAL A 31 3.29 5.71 -3.66
C VAL A 31 2.87 5.02 -2.37
N HIS A 32 2.48 3.75 -2.46
CA HIS A 32 2.01 2.99 -1.29
C HIS A 32 3.15 2.61 -0.35
N LYS A 33 4.35 2.32 -0.87
CA LYS A 33 5.54 2.09 -0.05
C LYS A 33 5.93 3.33 0.75
N LYS A 34 5.83 4.52 0.13
CA LYS A 34 6.04 5.79 0.82
C LYS A 34 5.02 6.01 1.93
N ALA A 35 3.73 5.79 1.64
CA ALA A 35 2.68 5.89 2.65
C ALA A 35 2.94 4.95 3.83
N ILE A 36 3.24 3.67 3.58
CA ILE A 36 3.61 2.68 4.61
C ILE A 36 4.79 3.15 5.46
N THR A 37 5.81 3.74 4.84
CA THR A 37 6.99 4.26 5.54
C THR A 37 6.65 5.50 6.37
N ASP A 38 5.83 6.41 5.84
CA ASP A 38 5.38 7.61 6.54
C ASP A 38 4.54 7.25 7.79
N PHE A 39 3.87 6.09 7.77
CA PHE A 39 3.17 5.52 8.91
C PHE A 39 4.09 4.80 9.93
N GLY A 40 5.40 4.76 9.68
CA GLY A 40 6.36 4.06 10.53
C GLY A 40 6.42 2.54 10.30
N GLY A 41 5.80 2.06 9.22
CA GLY A 41 5.85 0.66 8.81
C GLY A 41 7.11 0.33 8.00
N ILE A 42 7.61 -0.90 8.16
CA ILE A 42 8.74 -1.43 7.40
C ILE A 42 8.18 -2.32 6.28
N PRO A 43 8.27 -1.92 5.00
CA PRO A 43 7.78 -2.74 3.89
C PRO A 43 8.60 -4.04 3.77
N ILE A 44 7.91 -5.18 3.69
CA ILE A 44 8.50 -6.51 3.56
C ILE A 44 8.38 -7.00 2.12
N ALA A 45 7.17 -6.96 1.57
CA ALA A 45 6.89 -7.47 0.22
C ALA A 45 5.77 -6.68 -0.44
N GLN A 46 5.82 -6.64 -1.78
CA GLN A 46 4.76 -6.09 -2.62
C GLN A 46 4.45 -7.07 -3.75
N TYR A 47 3.18 -7.21 -4.08
CA TYR A 47 2.70 -8.05 -5.15
C TYR A 47 1.75 -7.26 -6.04
N GLY A 48 1.97 -7.35 -7.35
CA GLY A 48 1.04 -6.84 -8.35
C GLY A 48 -0.05 -7.86 -8.62
N SER A 49 -1.31 -7.44 -8.52
CA SER A 49 -2.53 -8.24 -8.71
C SER A 49 -2.61 -9.53 -7.87
N TYR A 50 -3.58 -9.60 -6.97
CA TYR A 50 -3.90 -10.82 -6.23
C TYR A 50 -5.42 -11.00 -6.15
N GLY A 51 -5.96 -11.94 -6.91
CA GLY A 51 -7.40 -12.15 -7.02
C GLY A 51 -8.12 -10.90 -7.57
N GLU A 52 -9.02 -10.33 -6.76
CA GLU A 52 -9.77 -9.12 -7.11
C GLU A 52 -9.05 -7.80 -6.79
N TYR A 53 -7.88 -7.88 -6.15
CA TYR A 53 -7.12 -6.73 -5.70
C TYR A 53 -6.02 -6.40 -6.72
N ASP A 54 -5.86 -5.12 -7.01
CA ASP A 54 -4.90 -4.63 -8.00
C ASP A 54 -3.46 -4.60 -7.42
N MET A 55 -3.31 -4.36 -6.11
CA MET A 55 -2.02 -4.39 -5.40
C MET A 55 -2.17 -4.98 -3.99
N VAL A 56 -1.16 -5.70 -3.54
CA VAL A 56 -1.07 -6.22 -2.17
C VAL A 56 0.30 -5.91 -1.57
N TYR A 57 0.30 -5.45 -0.33
CA TYR A 57 1.51 -5.08 0.42
C TYR A 57 1.54 -5.83 1.75
N ILE A 58 2.72 -6.28 2.13
CA ILE A 58 3.02 -6.84 3.44
C ILE A 58 4.06 -5.94 4.09
N TYR A 59 3.77 -5.44 5.29
CA TYR A 59 4.69 -4.62 6.06
C TYR A 59 4.61 -4.92 7.55
N GLU A 60 5.68 -4.62 8.28
CA GLU A 60 5.73 -4.74 9.74
C GLU A 60 5.49 -3.37 10.38
N MET A 61 4.56 -3.31 11.33
CA MET A 61 4.31 -2.14 12.17
C MET A 61 4.96 -2.33 13.55
N PRO A 62 5.41 -1.25 14.20
CA PRO A 62 6.04 -1.33 15.52
C PRO A 62 5.05 -1.78 16.62
N ASP A 63 3.80 -1.33 16.56
CA ASP A 63 2.74 -1.67 17.52
C ASP A 63 1.32 -1.41 16.97
N GLU A 64 0.30 -1.91 17.68
CA GLU A 64 -1.12 -1.78 17.30
C GLU A 64 -1.61 -0.33 17.35
N LYS A 65 -1.01 0.54 18.17
CA LYS A 65 -1.45 1.95 18.25
C LYS A 65 -1.01 2.72 17.01
N SER A 66 0.19 2.46 16.51
CA SER A 66 0.63 3.00 15.22
C SER A 66 -0.24 2.50 14.07
N LEU A 67 -0.76 1.27 14.14
CA LEU A 67 -1.71 0.75 13.15
C LEU A 67 -3.08 1.42 13.24
N ALA A 68 -3.61 1.64 14.45
CA ALA A 68 -4.93 2.23 14.67
C ALA A 68 -5.01 3.75 14.39
N ALA A 69 -3.87 4.41 14.25
CA ALA A 69 -3.78 5.82 13.89
C ALA A 69 -3.84 6.09 12.37
N ASN A 70 -3.85 5.03 11.55
CA ASN A 70 -4.00 5.05 10.09
C ASN A 70 -5.44 4.85 9.65
#